data_AF-A0A1B6D195-F1
#
_entry.id   AF-A0A1B6D195-F1
#
_cell.length_a   1.000
_cell.length_b   1.000
_cell.length_c   1.000
_cell.angle_alpha   90.00
_cell.angle_beta   90.00
_cell.angle_gamma   90.00
#
_symmetry.space_group_name_H-M   'P 1'
#
loop_
_entity.id
_entity.type
_entity.pdbx_description
1 polymer ?
#
loop_
_entity_poly.entity_id
_entity_poly.type
_entity_poly.pdbx_seq_one_letter_code
_entity_poly.pdbx_strand_id
1 'polypeptide(L)'
;AVRPRPGMTWTVDIKLFATESTTDAAGRIRFISTHSETTRKQFSVEFVAVSGKPVPFIRPLSLVFPKSAIWCSRVTRNFKVTNEGRADCWLTIRKVVDSETSPECINEKRNKQVETNQEIINHEHEGSTDDNASRQTSQNSNVNVNIVESIVEAVFDDVFSIFLVQRCVHVPAYARVLVPVSFIPSSMPFVGEYCEKYEAIFEDDSSFYYKEDVSVVGSVEGG
;
A
#
# COMPACT_ATOMS: atom_id res chain seq x y z
N ALA A 1 -44.71 10.20 -24.68
CA ALA A 1 -43.73 10.94 -25.51
C ALA A 1 -43.74 12.40 -25.08
N VAL A 2 -42.61 12.90 -24.55
CA VAL A 2 -42.48 14.32 -24.20
C VAL A 2 -42.28 15.08 -25.51
N ARG A 3 -43.19 16.00 -25.85
CA ARG A 3 -43.03 16.86 -27.03
C ARG A 3 -42.16 18.05 -26.65
N PRO A 4 -40.99 18.24 -27.27
CA PRO A 4 -40.14 19.38 -26.99
C PRO A 4 -40.84 20.67 -27.43
N ARG A 5 -40.79 21.69 -26.57
CA ARG A 5 -41.27 23.03 -26.92
C ARG A 5 -40.28 23.70 -27.89
N PRO A 6 -40.76 24.48 -28.88
CA PRO A 6 -39.89 25.22 -29.79
C PRO A 6 -38.91 26.12 -29.01
N GLY A 7 -37.64 26.13 -29.41
CA GLY A 7 -36.60 26.98 -28.82
C GLY A 7 -35.90 26.45 -27.56
N MET A 8 -36.27 25.25 -27.07
CA MET A 8 -35.56 24.61 -25.96
C MET A 8 -34.40 23.73 -26.43
N THR A 9 -33.24 23.88 -25.79
CA THR A 9 -32.15 22.91 -25.84
C THR A 9 -32.48 21.75 -24.90
N TRP A 10 -32.34 20.52 -25.39
CA TRP A 10 -32.52 19.30 -24.59
C TRP A 10 -31.18 18.61 -24.45
N THR A 11 -30.87 18.16 -23.24
CA THR A 11 -29.70 17.34 -22.94
C THR A 11 -30.16 15.92 -22.69
N VAL A 12 -29.46 14.94 -23.27
CA VAL A 12 -29.67 13.52 -23.02
C VAL A 12 -28.40 12.99 -22.38
N ASP A 13 -28.49 12.62 -21.11
CA ASP A 13 -27.39 11.99 -20.39
C ASP A 13 -27.43 10.47 -20.61
N ILE A 14 -26.38 9.94 -21.21
CA ILE A 14 -26.22 8.50 -21.43
C ILE A 14 -25.26 7.97 -20.38
N LYS A 15 -25.72 7.04 -19.55
CA LYS A 15 -24.88 6.32 -18.59
C LYS A 15 -24.72 4.88 -19.07
N LEU A 16 -23.47 4.48 -19.28
CA LEU A 16 -23.11 3.11 -19.63
C LEU A 16 -22.63 2.42 -18.35
N PHE A 17 -23.15 1.22 -18.09
CA PHE A 17 -22.73 0.39 -16.96
C PHE A 17 -22.13 -0.89 -17.52
N ALA A 18 -20.89 -1.19 -17.15
CA ALA A 18 -20.29 -2.49 -17.43
C ALA A 18 -20.89 -3.52 -16.45
N THR A 19 -21.21 -4.71 -16.95
CA THR A 19 -21.52 -5.89 -16.14
C THR A 19 -20.24 -6.70 -15.88
N GLU A 20 -20.19 -7.51 -14.83
CA GLU A 20 -19.00 -8.30 -14.45
C GLU A 20 -18.47 -9.23 -15.56
N SER A 21 -19.30 -9.54 -16.57
CA SER A 21 -18.96 -10.38 -17.72
C SER A 21 -18.62 -9.61 -19.01
N THR A 22 -18.50 -8.28 -18.97
CA THR A 22 -18.27 -7.49 -20.19
C THR A 22 -16.84 -7.67 -20.68
N THR A 23 -16.64 -8.61 -21.60
CA THR A 23 -15.50 -8.61 -22.52
C THR A 23 -15.58 -7.41 -23.46
N ASP A 24 -14.56 -7.22 -24.32
CA ASP A 24 -14.54 -6.21 -25.38
C ASP A 24 -15.93 -6.04 -26.04
N ALA A 25 -16.61 -4.92 -25.76
CA ALA A 25 -17.95 -4.64 -26.22
C ALA A 25 -17.98 -3.32 -26.97
N ALA A 26 -18.25 -3.38 -28.27
CA ALA A 26 -18.52 -2.20 -29.07
C ALA A 26 -20.02 -2.07 -29.31
N GLY A 27 -20.53 -0.85 -29.27
CA GLY A 27 -21.93 -0.59 -29.59
C GLY A 27 -22.14 0.80 -30.17
N ARG A 28 -23.31 0.97 -30.78
CA ARG A 28 -23.72 2.24 -31.39
C ARG A 28 -25.15 2.57 -30.97
N ILE A 29 -25.32 3.71 -30.32
CA ILE A 29 -26.64 4.28 -30.05
C ILE A 29 -26.98 5.19 -31.22
N ARG A 30 -28.10 4.93 -31.90
CA ARG A 30 -28.60 5.78 -32.99
C ARG A 30 -29.82 6.56 -32.53
N PHE A 31 -29.78 7.87 -32.73
CA PHE A 31 -30.90 8.76 -32.52
C PHE A 31 -31.47 9.13 -33.88
N ILE A 32 -32.76 8.87 -34.07
CA ILE A 32 -33.45 9.07 -35.34
C ILE A 32 -34.70 9.91 -35.08
N SER A 33 -34.80 11.06 -35.73
CA SER A 33 -36.00 11.89 -35.62
C SER A 33 -37.17 11.24 -36.36
N THR A 34 -38.39 11.37 -35.83
CA THR A 34 -39.62 10.79 -36.40
C THR A 34 -40.22 11.59 -37.58
N HIS A 35 -39.49 12.57 -38.12
CA HIS A 35 -39.96 13.35 -39.28
C HIS A 35 -39.95 12.50 -40.57
N SER A 36 -40.54 13.06 -41.64
CA SER A 36 -40.50 12.45 -42.98
C SER A 36 -39.07 12.20 -43.43
N GLU A 37 -38.86 11.26 -44.35
CA GLU A 37 -37.51 10.90 -44.82
C GLU A 37 -36.72 12.12 -45.34
N THR A 38 -37.41 13.06 -45.99
CA THR A 38 -36.82 14.29 -46.53
C THR A 38 -36.31 15.28 -45.47
N THR A 39 -36.75 15.15 -44.23
CA THR A 39 -36.39 16.06 -43.11
C THR A 39 -35.83 15.32 -41.89
N ARG A 40 -35.60 14.00 -42.04
CA ARG A 40 -35.11 13.14 -40.97
C ARG A 40 -33.68 13.54 -40.61
N LYS A 41 -33.47 13.88 -39.34
CA LYS A 41 -32.14 14.02 -38.74
C LYS A 41 -31.77 12.75 -38.00
N GLN A 42 -30.50 12.36 -38.12
CA GLN A 42 -29.94 11.25 -37.36
C GLN A 42 -28.54 11.59 -36.88
N PHE A 43 -28.19 11.08 -35.71
CA PHE A 43 -26.81 11.06 -35.23
C PHE A 43 -26.58 9.76 -34.47
N SER A 44 -25.31 9.36 -34.35
CA SER A 44 -24.94 8.16 -33.62
C SER A 44 -23.80 8.44 -32.66
N VAL A 45 -23.87 7.79 -31.50
CA VAL A 45 -22.79 7.72 -30.53
C VAL A 45 -22.24 6.31 -30.57
N GLU A 46 -20.94 6.17 -30.78
CA GLU A 46 -20.23 4.91 -30.74
C GLU A 46 -19.53 4.78 -29.40
N PHE A 47 -19.52 3.58 -28.84
CA PHE A 47 -18.81 3.26 -27.61
C PHE A 47 -18.06 1.94 -27.76
N VAL A 48 -16.93 1.85 -27.08
CA VAL A 48 -16.13 0.62 -26.98
C VAL A 48 -15.73 0.46 -25.52
N ALA A 49 -16.18 -0.62 -24.89
CA ALA A 49 -15.61 -1.16 -23.67
C ALA A 49 -14.54 -2.17 -24.08
N VAL A 50 -13.35 -2.09 -23.52
CA VAL A 50 -12.25 -3.02 -23.82
C VAL A 50 -11.83 -3.67 -22.51
N SER A 51 -11.87 -5.00 -22.47
CA SER A 51 -11.25 -5.83 -21.44
C SER A 51 -9.74 -5.81 -21.61
N GLY A 52 -9.12 -4.72 -21.13
CA GLY A 52 -7.68 -4.64 -21.01
C GLY A 52 -7.18 -5.48 -19.85
N LYS A 53 -5.97 -6.02 -19.95
CA LYS A 53 -5.20 -6.39 -18.75
C LYS A 53 -4.31 -5.22 -18.35
N PRO A 54 -4.08 -5.00 -17.05
CA PRO A 54 -2.98 -4.17 -16.61
C PRO A 54 -1.65 -4.74 -17.11
N VAL A 55 -0.69 -3.86 -17.41
CA VAL A 55 0.70 -4.24 -17.69
C VAL A 55 1.60 -3.31 -16.85
N PRO A 56 1.62 -3.51 -15.53
CA PRO A 56 2.36 -2.66 -14.62
C PRO A 56 3.82 -3.10 -14.47
N PHE A 57 4.69 -2.13 -14.20
CA PHE A 57 6.04 -2.37 -13.73
C PHE A 57 6.53 -1.20 -12.87
N ILE A 58 7.48 -1.49 -11.98
CA ILE A 58 8.08 -0.54 -11.04
C ILE A 58 9.57 -0.38 -11.32
N ARG A 59 10.07 0.86 -11.34
CA ARG A 59 11.49 1.17 -11.53
C ARG A 59 11.92 2.38 -10.67
N PRO A 60 13.19 2.44 -10.21
CA PRO A 60 14.16 1.34 -10.21
C PRO A 60 13.68 0.19 -9.30
N LEU A 61 14.29 -1.00 -9.41
CA LEU A 61 14.01 -2.09 -8.46
C LEU A 61 14.75 -1.90 -7.14
N SER A 62 15.81 -1.11 -7.13
CA SER A 62 16.51 -0.68 -5.92
C SER A 62 16.57 0.84 -5.89
N LEU A 63 15.94 1.44 -4.88
CA LEU A 63 15.94 2.88 -4.67
C LEU A 63 16.99 3.24 -3.64
N VAL A 64 18.11 3.76 -4.13
CA VAL A 64 19.24 4.16 -3.28
C VAL A 64 19.10 5.63 -2.90
N PHE A 65 19.25 5.96 -1.63
CA PHE A 65 19.33 7.32 -1.10
C PHE A 65 20.79 7.78 -1.00
N PRO A 66 21.07 9.08 -1.17
CA PRO A 66 22.40 9.59 -0.94
C PRO A 66 22.75 9.47 0.55
N LYS A 67 24.04 9.37 0.83
CA LYS A 67 24.54 9.39 2.21
C LYS A 67 24.09 10.66 2.92
N SER A 68 23.61 10.51 4.14
CA SER A 68 23.06 11.61 4.95
C SER A 68 23.64 11.54 6.36
N ALA A 69 23.83 12.66 7.04
CA ALA A 69 24.19 12.63 8.46
C ALA A 69 22.97 12.20 9.31
N ILE A 70 23.20 11.63 10.50
CA ILE A 70 22.13 11.21 11.43
C ILE A 70 21.12 12.36 11.64
N TRP A 71 21.60 13.58 11.80
CA TRP A 71 20.77 14.74 12.13
C TRP A 71 20.13 15.43 10.92
N CYS A 72 20.29 14.87 9.72
CA CYS A 72 19.69 15.44 8.52
C CYS A 72 18.17 15.25 8.50
N SER A 73 17.48 16.23 7.92
CA SER A 73 16.06 16.16 7.62
C SER A 73 15.73 15.02 6.66
N ARG A 74 14.48 14.55 6.71
CA ARG A 74 13.88 13.58 5.79
C ARG A 74 14.24 13.86 4.33
N VAL A 75 14.69 12.83 3.61
CA VAL A 75 14.95 12.87 2.17
C VAL A 75 13.91 12.04 1.45
N THR A 76 13.30 12.56 0.39
CA THR A 76 12.29 11.84 -0.40
C THR A 76 12.80 11.55 -1.80
N ARG A 77 12.63 10.30 -2.24
CA ARG A 77 12.80 9.84 -3.62
C ARG A 77 11.53 9.10 -4.04
N ASN A 78 11.44 8.72 -5.31
CA ASN A 78 10.24 8.07 -5.82
C ASN A 78 10.60 6.80 -6.59
N PHE A 79 9.84 5.75 -6.36
CA PHE A 79 9.65 4.74 -7.38
C PHE A 79 8.77 5.30 -8.49
N LYS A 80 9.06 4.91 -9.72
CA LYS A 80 8.26 5.19 -10.90
C LYS A 80 7.53 3.93 -11.28
N VAL A 81 6.22 3.98 -11.18
CA VAL A 81 5.32 2.90 -11.55
C VAL A 81 4.67 3.27 -12.86
N THR A 82 4.72 2.39 -13.84
CA THR A 82 4.13 2.60 -15.16
C THR A 82 3.19 1.45 -15.47
N ASN A 83 1.99 1.75 -15.93
CA ASN A 83 1.04 0.77 -16.44
C ASN A 83 0.86 1.02 -17.94
N GLU A 84 1.37 0.11 -18.76
CA GLU A 84 1.21 0.15 -20.22
C GLU A 84 -0.04 -0.61 -20.69
N GLY A 85 -0.75 -1.22 -19.74
CA GLY A 85 -2.00 -1.95 -19.97
C GLY A 85 -3.18 -1.03 -20.18
N ARG A 86 -4.29 -1.63 -20.65
CA ARG A 86 -5.55 -0.91 -20.95
C ARG A 86 -6.55 -0.93 -19.80
N ALA A 87 -6.20 -1.56 -18.68
CA ALA A 87 -6.99 -1.57 -17.47
C ALA A 87 -6.18 -1.00 -16.32
N ASP A 88 -6.90 -0.38 -15.39
CA ASP A 88 -6.36 0.13 -14.14
C ASP A 88 -5.94 -1.03 -13.23
N CYS A 89 -4.99 -0.78 -12.34
CA CYS A 89 -4.68 -1.69 -11.25
C CYS A 89 -4.37 -0.92 -9.96
N TRP A 90 -4.32 -1.67 -8.86
CA TRP A 90 -3.88 -1.19 -7.57
C TRP A 90 -2.50 -1.76 -7.26
N LEU A 91 -1.62 -0.90 -6.78
CA LEU A 91 -0.33 -1.28 -6.23
C LEU A 91 -0.43 -1.28 -4.71
N THR A 92 -0.12 -2.43 -4.12
CA THR A 92 0.09 -2.62 -2.68
C THR A 92 1.57 -2.93 -2.42
N ILE A 93 2.25 -2.11 -1.63
CA ILE A 93 3.65 -2.32 -1.22
C ILE A 93 3.70 -2.85 0.21
N ARG A 94 4.31 -4.01 0.41
CA ARG A 94 4.46 -4.66 1.73
C ARG A 94 5.92 -4.86 2.05
N LYS A 95 6.34 -4.53 3.26
CA LYS A 95 7.71 -4.81 3.72
C LYS A 95 7.87 -6.32 3.87
N VAL A 96 8.95 -6.86 3.32
CA VAL A 96 9.34 -8.25 3.57
C VAL A 96 9.97 -8.29 4.96
N VAL A 97 9.27 -8.90 5.90
CA VAL A 97 9.87 -9.26 7.19
C VAL A 97 10.60 -10.55 6.95
N ASP A 98 11.93 -10.51 6.92
CA ASP A 98 12.73 -11.74 6.89
C ASP A 98 12.36 -12.56 8.13
N SER A 99 11.63 -13.66 7.95
CA SER A 99 11.32 -14.62 9.03
C SER A 99 12.56 -15.37 9.54
N GLU A 100 13.77 -14.93 9.16
CA GLU A 100 15.07 -15.38 9.68
C GLU A 100 15.66 -14.45 10.75
N THR A 101 14.86 -13.59 11.37
CA THR A 101 15.01 -13.41 12.82
C THR A 101 14.22 -14.49 13.53
N SER A 102 14.77 -15.72 13.53
CA SER A 102 14.38 -16.77 14.46
C SER A 102 14.30 -16.15 15.87
N PRO A 103 13.26 -16.45 16.68
CA PRO A 103 13.13 -15.97 18.07
C PRO A 103 14.34 -16.35 18.96
N GLU A 104 15.29 -17.13 18.46
CA GLU A 104 16.58 -17.41 19.11
C GLU A 104 17.54 -16.20 19.14
N CYS A 105 17.49 -15.27 18.17
CA CYS A 105 18.35 -14.07 18.19
C CYS A 105 17.86 -12.96 19.15
N ILE A 106 16.59 -13.02 19.56
CA ILE A 106 16.03 -12.14 20.61
C ILE A 106 16.44 -12.66 21.99
N ASN A 107 16.56 -13.98 22.17
CA ASN A 107 16.95 -14.59 23.45
C ASN A 107 18.43 -14.37 23.78
N GLU A 108 19.32 -14.28 22.80
CA GLU A 108 20.75 -14.05 23.05
C GLU A 108 21.07 -12.59 23.46
N LYS A 109 20.26 -11.62 23.01
CA LYS A 109 20.33 -10.22 23.47
C LYS A 109 19.55 -9.97 24.76
N ARG A 110 18.46 -10.72 25.02
CA ARG A 110 17.75 -10.71 26.31
C ARG A 110 18.62 -11.23 27.45
N ASN A 111 19.36 -12.33 27.25
CA ASN A 111 20.16 -12.91 28.32
C ASN A 111 21.30 -11.97 28.80
N LYS A 112 21.86 -11.15 27.91
CA LYS A 112 22.85 -10.14 28.30
C LYS A 112 22.27 -8.91 28.99
N GLN A 113 20.98 -8.61 28.80
CA GLN A 113 20.32 -7.45 29.41
C GLN A 113 19.52 -7.80 30.68
N VAL A 114 19.15 -9.08 30.85
CA VAL A 114 18.56 -9.62 32.08
C VAL A 114 19.65 -9.78 33.17
N GLU A 115 20.87 -10.21 32.83
CA GLU A 115 21.98 -10.26 33.80
C GLU A 115 22.35 -8.87 34.36
N THR A 116 22.29 -7.81 33.54
CA THR A 116 22.58 -6.44 34.01
C THR A 116 21.47 -5.86 34.88
N ASN A 117 20.22 -6.29 34.69
CA ASN A 117 19.08 -5.80 35.47
C ASN A 117 18.83 -6.61 36.75
N GLN A 118 19.31 -7.87 36.82
CA GLN A 118 19.26 -8.67 38.06
C GLN A 118 20.25 -8.16 39.12
N GLU A 119 21.39 -7.58 38.71
CA GLU A 119 22.34 -6.94 39.66
C GLU A 119 21.81 -5.63 40.24
N ILE A 120 20.93 -4.92 39.53
CA ILE A 120 20.35 -3.65 40.02
C ILE A 120 19.20 -3.92 41.01
N ILE A 121 18.46 -5.01 40.85
CA ILE A 121 17.28 -5.33 41.69
C ILE A 121 17.67 -6.06 42.98
N ASN A 122 18.81 -6.76 43.03
CA ASN A 122 19.24 -7.46 44.26
C ASN A 122 19.77 -6.52 45.36
N HIS A 123 19.79 -5.20 45.14
CA HIS A 123 20.22 -4.24 46.15
C HIS A 123 19.06 -3.52 46.87
N GLU A 124 17.81 -3.75 46.48
CA GLU A 124 16.65 -3.17 47.14
C GLU A 124 15.54 -4.21 47.33
N HIS A 125 15.06 -4.34 48.58
CA HIS A 125 13.93 -5.15 49.06
C HIS A 125 14.20 -6.61 49.44
N GLU A 126 14.88 -6.77 50.57
CA GLU A 126 14.39 -7.69 51.60
C GLU A 126 13.00 -7.20 52.09
N GLY A 127 11.97 -8.05 51.98
CA GLY A 127 10.75 -7.85 52.77
C GLY A 127 9.45 -8.33 52.16
N SER A 128 8.89 -9.37 52.78
CA SER A 128 7.45 -9.69 52.90
C SER A 128 6.86 -10.73 51.93
N THR A 129 6.51 -11.85 52.54
CA THR A 129 5.66 -12.97 52.12
C THR A 129 4.17 -12.60 52.08
N ASP A 130 3.43 -13.12 51.09
CA ASP A 130 2.32 -14.09 51.25
C ASP A 130 1.24 -14.05 50.15
N ASP A 131 0.80 -15.26 49.83
CA ASP A 131 -0.19 -15.78 48.88
C ASP A 131 -1.56 -15.08 48.81
N ASN A 132 -2.09 -14.92 47.60
CA ASN A 132 -3.28 -15.64 47.09
C ASN A 132 -3.94 -14.91 45.92
N ALA A 133 -4.27 -15.67 44.87
CA ALA A 133 -5.53 -15.66 44.12
C ALA A 133 -5.27 -16.03 42.65
N SER A 134 -5.34 -17.33 42.39
CA SER A 134 -5.37 -17.87 41.04
C SER A 134 -6.81 -18.08 40.59
N ARG A 135 -7.04 -17.85 39.28
CA ARG A 135 -8.15 -18.33 38.43
C ARG A 135 -9.40 -17.44 38.34
N GLN A 136 -9.50 -16.69 37.24
CA GLN A 136 -10.59 -16.79 36.25
C GLN A 136 -10.43 -15.72 35.16
N THR A 137 -9.67 -16.02 34.08
CA THR A 137 -9.81 -15.39 32.75
C THR A 137 -8.76 -15.98 31.82
N SER A 138 -9.06 -17.11 31.15
CA SER A 138 -8.10 -17.73 30.21
C SER A 138 -8.71 -18.12 28.87
N GLN A 139 -9.88 -17.60 28.51
CA GLN A 139 -10.47 -17.87 27.19
C GLN A 139 -10.91 -16.63 26.38
N ASN A 140 -10.95 -15.43 26.98
CA ASN A 140 -11.18 -14.17 26.26
C ASN A 140 -9.91 -13.34 26.00
N SER A 141 -8.76 -13.75 26.54
CA SER A 141 -7.50 -13.02 26.43
C SER A 141 -6.72 -13.34 25.15
N ASN A 142 -6.85 -14.55 24.59
CA ASN A 142 -6.01 -14.96 23.46
C ASN A 142 -6.35 -14.24 22.14
N VAL A 143 -7.62 -13.88 21.92
CA VAL A 143 -8.02 -13.11 20.74
C VAL A 143 -7.61 -11.64 20.87
N ASN A 144 -7.59 -11.11 22.10
CA ASN A 144 -7.29 -9.70 22.37
C ASN A 144 -5.79 -9.43 22.43
N VAL A 145 -4.99 -10.35 22.99
CA VAL A 145 -3.52 -10.22 23.05
C VAL A 145 -2.92 -10.25 21.64
N ASN A 146 -3.38 -11.16 20.77
CA ASN A 146 -2.84 -11.25 19.40
C ASN A 146 -3.17 -10.01 18.55
N ILE A 147 -4.36 -9.41 18.73
CA ILE A 147 -4.76 -8.18 18.04
C ILE A 147 -3.98 -6.99 18.59
N VAL A 148 -3.83 -6.89 19.91
CA VAL A 148 -3.05 -5.80 20.54
C VAL A 148 -1.57 -5.91 20.17
N GLU A 149 -0.98 -7.11 20.16
CA GLU A 149 0.39 -7.32 19.70
C GLU A 149 0.54 -6.94 18.22
N SER A 150 -0.39 -7.35 17.35
CA SER A 150 -0.36 -6.97 15.92
C SER A 150 -0.51 -5.47 15.70
N ILE A 151 -1.34 -4.79 16.50
CA ILE A 151 -1.51 -3.32 16.44
C ILE A 151 -0.27 -2.62 16.97
N VAL A 152 0.29 -3.10 18.09
CA VAL A 152 1.50 -2.53 18.68
C VAL A 152 2.68 -2.71 17.72
N GLU A 153 2.87 -3.90 17.13
CA GLU A 153 3.89 -4.13 16.11
C GLU A 153 3.69 -3.21 14.89
N ALA A 154 2.46 -3.08 14.38
CA ALA A 154 2.17 -2.17 13.27
C ALA A 154 2.45 -0.69 13.59
N VAL A 155 2.13 -0.26 14.81
CA VAL A 155 2.39 1.11 15.29
C VAL A 155 3.88 1.33 15.53
N PHE A 156 4.59 0.35 16.09
CA PHE A 156 6.04 0.43 16.29
C PHE A 156 6.80 0.42 14.96
N ASP A 157 6.39 -0.41 14.00
CA ASP A 157 6.96 -0.43 12.65
C ASP A 157 6.74 0.88 11.89
N ASP A 158 5.63 1.56 12.14
CA ASP A 158 5.34 2.87 11.55
C ASP A 158 6.07 4.02 12.27
N VAL A 159 6.25 3.95 13.60
CA VAL A 159 6.94 4.99 14.40
C VAL A 159 8.48 4.92 14.26
N PHE A 160 9.03 3.71 14.14
CA PHE A 160 10.48 3.49 14.00
C PHE A 160 10.90 3.18 12.55
N SER A 161 9.99 3.38 11.58
CA SER A 161 10.28 3.13 10.18
C SER A 161 11.41 4.01 9.66
N ILE A 162 12.45 3.36 9.15
CA ILE A 162 13.61 3.99 8.50
C ILE A 162 13.21 4.58 7.15
N PHE A 163 12.35 3.86 6.45
CA PHE A 163 11.78 4.26 5.18
C PHE A 163 10.26 4.34 5.27
N LEU A 164 9.70 5.52 5.00
CA LEU A 164 8.26 5.68 4.81
C LEU A 164 7.92 5.47 3.34
N VAL A 165 7.21 4.38 3.06
CA VAL A 165 6.74 4.03 1.71
C VAL A 165 5.22 4.20 1.64
N GLN A 166 4.73 4.86 0.58
CA GLN A 166 3.29 4.88 0.31
C GLN A 166 2.82 3.46 -0.07
N ARG A 167 2.02 2.83 0.79
CA ARG A 167 1.67 1.41 0.69
C ARG A 167 0.56 1.08 -0.30
N CYS A 168 -0.36 2.00 -0.60
CA CYS A 168 -1.47 1.74 -1.53
C CYS A 168 -1.59 2.88 -2.55
N VAL A 169 -1.60 2.53 -3.84
CA VAL A 169 -1.60 3.49 -4.95
C VAL A 169 -2.47 2.97 -6.09
N HIS A 170 -3.40 3.79 -6.59
CA HIS A 170 -4.10 3.52 -7.84
C HIS A 170 -3.18 3.82 -9.03
N VAL A 171 -3.10 2.88 -9.98
CA VAL A 171 -2.27 3.00 -11.18
C VAL A 171 -3.18 2.92 -12.41
N PRO A 172 -3.61 4.07 -12.95
CA PRO A 172 -4.51 4.10 -14.10
C PRO A 172 -3.89 3.45 -15.35
N ALA A 173 -4.75 2.98 -16.25
CA ALA A 173 -4.38 2.52 -17.58
C ALA A 173 -3.56 3.61 -18.32
N TYR A 174 -2.51 3.19 -19.02
CA TYR A 174 -1.60 4.08 -19.78
C TYR A 174 -0.97 5.22 -18.97
N ALA A 175 -0.89 5.08 -17.64
CA ALA A 175 -0.40 6.12 -16.77
C ALA A 175 0.96 5.79 -16.16
N ARG A 176 1.55 6.85 -15.62
CA ARG A 176 2.76 6.78 -14.81
C ARG A 176 2.50 7.48 -13.50
N VAL A 177 2.76 6.79 -12.41
CA VAL A 177 2.59 7.30 -11.05
C VAL A 177 3.94 7.29 -10.35
N LEU A 178 4.17 8.31 -9.53
CA LEU A 178 5.34 8.38 -8.65
C LEU A 178 4.90 7.93 -7.26
N VAL A 179 5.58 6.91 -6.73
CA VAL A 179 5.34 6.40 -5.39
C VAL A 179 6.45 6.94 -4.49
N PRO A 180 6.14 7.88 -3.59
CA PRO A 180 7.13 8.48 -2.72
C PRO A 180 7.62 7.48 -1.68
N VAL A 181 8.94 7.47 -1.52
CA VAL A 181 9.67 6.79 -0.46
C VAL A 181 10.50 7.83 0.26
N SER A 182 10.47 7.82 1.57
CA SER A 182 11.25 8.78 2.35
C SER A 182 12.16 8.11 3.33
N PHE A 183 13.42 8.48 3.29
CA PHE A 183 14.44 8.09 4.23
C PHE A 183 14.47 9.10 5.39
N ILE A 184 14.49 8.59 6.63
CA ILE A 184 14.52 9.40 7.85
C ILE A 184 15.80 9.07 8.63
N PRO A 185 16.95 9.69 8.31
CA PRO A 185 18.23 9.42 8.98
C PRO A 185 18.18 9.63 10.49
N SER A 186 17.39 10.60 10.96
CA SER A 186 17.26 10.97 12.37
C SER A 186 16.61 9.90 13.24
N SER A 187 15.94 8.93 12.62
CA SER A 187 15.38 7.78 13.33
C SER A 187 16.43 6.67 13.52
N MET A 188 17.67 6.85 13.03
CA MET A 188 18.69 5.80 13.09
C MET A 188 19.43 5.79 14.42
N PRO A 189 19.54 4.63 15.08
CA PRO A 189 20.32 4.50 16.29
C PRO A 189 21.84 4.48 16.01
N PHE A 190 22.27 4.17 14.79
CA PHE A 190 23.69 3.98 14.46
C PHE A 190 24.07 4.55 13.08
N VAL A 191 25.37 4.75 12.89
CA VAL A 191 25.98 5.04 11.58
C VAL A 191 26.07 3.74 10.79
N GLY A 192 25.75 3.76 9.49
CA GLY A 192 25.81 2.57 8.66
C GLY A 192 24.89 2.59 7.44
N GLU A 193 24.87 1.47 6.72
CA GLU A 193 23.95 1.24 5.62
C GLU A 193 22.71 0.48 6.09
N TYR A 194 21.55 0.90 5.62
CA TYR A 194 20.24 0.34 5.92
C TYR A 194 19.58 -0.08 4.61
N CYS A 195 19.12 -1.32 4.57
CA CYS A 195 18.45 -1.90 3.42
C CYS A 195 17.14 -2.53 3.88
N GLU A 196 16.04 -2.17 3.24
CA GLU A 196 14.74 -2.81 3.42
C GLU A 196 14.25 -3.38 2.10
N LYS A 197 13.70 -4.60 2.16
CA LYS A 197 13.07 -5.27 1.02
C LYS A 197 11.55 -5.14 1.11
N TYR A 198 10.93 -5.02 -0.04
CA TYR A 198 9.50 -4.84 -0.19
C TYR A 198 8.98 -5.68 -1.35
N GLU A 199 7.75 -6.15 -1.23
CA GLU A 199 6.98 -6.76 -2.31
C GLU A 199 6.02 -5.70 -2.86
N ALA A 200 6.18 -5.36 -4.14
CA ALA A 200 5.23 -4.55 -4.90
C ALA A 200 4.24 -5.49 -5.59
N ILE A 201 3.02 -5.53 -5.05
CA ILE A 201 1.93 -6.39 -5.52
C ILE A 201 0.96 -5.53 -6.34
N PHE A 202 0.72 -5.93 -7.57
CA PHE A 202 -0.23 -5.32 -8.47
C PHE A 202 -1.43 -6.23 -8.66
N GLU A 203 -2.62 -5.70 -8.41
CA GLU A 203 -3.88 -6.45 -8.48
C GLU A 203 -5.00 -5.63 -9.13
N ASP A 204 -5.99 -6.30 -9.69
CA ASP A 204 -7.24 -5.68 -10.15
C ASP A 204 -8.46 -6.50 -9.74
N ASP A 205 -9.65 -5.98 -10.00
CA ASP A 205 -10.91 -6.64 -9.67
C ASP A 205 -11.22 -7.85 -10.59
N SER A 206 -10.41 -8.07 -11.63
CA SER A 206 -10.61 -9.07 -12.69
C SER A 206 -9.71 -10.32 -12.54
N SER A 207 -9.07 -10.49 -11.38
CA SER A 207 -8.11 -11.56 -11.04
C SER A 207 -6.71 -11.40 -11.63
N PHE A 208 -6.33 -10.20 -12.09
CA PHE A 208 -4.93 -9.89 -12.38
C PHE A 208 -4.13 -9.90 -11.08
N TYR A 209 -2.96 -10.54 -11.11
CA TYR A 209 -2.00 -10.53 -10.01
C TYR A 209 -0.58 -10.54 -10.57
N TYR A 210 0.22 -9.57 -10.19
CA TYR A 210 1.64 -9.49 -10.54
C TYR A 210 2.42 -9.01 -9.33
N LYS A 211 3.59 -9.61 -9.08
CA LYS A 211 4.44 -9.28 -7.94
C LYS A 211 5.86 -8.99 -8.43
N GLU A 212 6.45 -7.93 -7.91
CA GLU A 212 7.85 -7.56 -8.13
C GLU A 212 8.51 -7.24 -6.79
N ASP A 213 9.72 -7.76 -6.55
CA ASP A 213 10.49 -7.41 -5.36
C ASP A 213 11.29 -6.14 -5.60
N VAL A 214 11.22 -5.20 -4.65
CA VAL A 214 11.97 -3.95 -4.67
C VAL A 214 12.73 -3.75 -3.37
N SER A 215 13.83 -3.01 -3.41
CA SER A 215 14.61 -2.65 -2.23
C SER A 215 14.79 -1.15 -2.11
N VAL A 216 14.95 -0.71 -0.88
CA VAL A 216 15.28 0.67 -0.54
C VAL A 216 16.56 0.65 0.28
N VAL A 217 17.54 1.45 -0.14
CA VAL A 217 18.86 1.51 0.51
C VAL A 217 19.14 2.94 0.91
N GLY A 218 19.61 3.16 2.13
CA GLY A 218 20.03 4.45 2.64
C GLY A 218 21.24 4.29 3.53
N SER A 219 22.12 5.29 3.53
CA SER A 219 23.32 5.26 4.36
C SER A 219 23.36 6.49 5.24
N VAL A 220 23.71 6.26 6.50
CA VAL A 220 23.92 7.30 7.49
C VAL A 220 25.41 7.37 7.84
N GLU A 221 25.97 8.58 7.85
CA GLU A 221 27.35 8.85 8.24
C GLU A 221 27.42 9.60 9.59
N GLY A 222 28.50 9.37 10.34
CA GLY A 222 28.81 10.12 11.56
C GLY A 222 29.22 11.55 11.18
N GLY A 223 28.56 12.53 11.77
CA GLY A 223 28.93 13.94 11.66
C GLY A 223 30.08 14.32 12.57
#